data_AF-A0A0F3MJC9-F1
#
_entry.id   AF-A0A0F3MJC9-F1
#
_cell.length_a   1.000
_cell.length_b   1.000
_cell.length_c   1.000
_cell.angle_alpha   90.00
_cell.angle_beta   90.00
_cell.angle_gamma   90.00
#
_symmetry.space_group_name_H-M   'P 1'
#
loop_
_entity.id
_entity.type
_entity.pdbx_description
1 polymer ?
#
loop_
_entity_poly.entity_id
_entity_poly.type
_entity_poly.pdbx_seq_one_letter_code
_entity_poly.pdbx_strand_id
1 'polypeptide(L)'
;MIVIVYNFDDAEKELSNISVPVIITNPPGSIKYLGARSIDYLFKALKSKFNNISKAVVNIEDDIPALFTLLKLNYKKSEIIYTGSSKSAKKLLKLYRESS
;
A
#
# COMPACT_ATOMS: atom_id res chain seq x y z
N MET A 1 7.94 -12.18 5.34
CA MET A 1 7.13 -11.76 6.50
C MET A 1 6.31 -10.53 6.13
N ILE A 2 5.09 -10.40 6.67
CA ILE A 2 4.22 -9.24 6.42
C ILE A 2 4.09 -8.47 7.73
N VAL A 3 4.27 -7.15 7.67
CA VAL A 3 4.09 -6.23 8.80
C VAL A 3 2.89 -5.34 8.50
N ILE A 4 1.97 -5.23 9.47
CA ILE A 4 0.79 -4.37 9.36
C ILE A 4 1.09 -3.03 10.02
N VAL A 5 1.07 -1.97 9.22
CA VAL A 5 1.42 -0.61 9.61
C VAL A 5 0.17 0.16 9.98
N TYR A 6 -0.03 0.40 11.28
CA TYR A 6 -1.14 1.22 11.81
C TYR A 6 -0.78 2.71 11.87
N ASN A 7 0.46 3.02 12.24
CA ASN A 7 1.04 4.36 12.31
C ASN A 7 2.58 4.27 12.19
N PHE A 8 3.26 5.42 12.16
CA PHE A 8 4.72 5.47 11.99
C PHE A 8 5.48 4.94 13.21
N ASP A 9 5.11 5.40 14.42
CA ASP A 9 5.86 5.10 15.65
C ASP A 9 5.86 3.61 16.01
N ASP A 10 4.71 2.94 15.83
CA ASP A 10 4.60 1.52 16.11
C ASP A 10 5.32 0.68 15.04
N ALA A 11 5.19 1.08 13.77
CA ALA A 11 5.94 0.43 12.69
C ALA A 11 7.45 0.59 12.88
N GLU A 12 7.92 1.74 13.36
CA GLU A 12 9.33 1.97 13.63
C GLU A 12 9.87 1.01 14.69
N LYS A 13 9.15 0.85 15.81
CA LYS A 13 9.52 -0.09 16.88
C LYS A 13 9.56 -1.52 16.37
N GLU A 14 8.57 -1.93 15.58
CA GLU A 14 8.52 -3.29 15.05
C GLU A 14 9.65 -3.55 14.04
N LEU A 15 9.81 -2.67 13.05
CA LEU A 15 10.78 -2.82 11.96
C LEU A 15 12.24 -2.78 12.44
N SER A 16 12.53 -2.04 13.51
CA SER A 16 13.88 -1.96 14.10
C SER A 16 14.36 -3.30 14.66
N ASN A 17 13.44 -4.20 15.02
CA ASN A 17 13.76 -5.50 15.59
C ASN A 17 13.82 -6.63 14.54
N ILE A 18 13.65 -6.29 13.25
CA ILE A 18 13.54 -7.27 12.18
C ILE A 18 14.77 -7.19 11.28
N SER A 19 15.57 -8.26 11.24
CA SER A 19 16.76 -8.33 10.38
C SER A 19 16.49 -8.92 8.99
N VAL A 20 15.32 -9.48 8.75
CA VAL A 20 14.96 -10.15 7.48
C VAL A 20 14.12 -9.23 6.58
N PRO A 21 14.12 -9.46 5.25
CA PRO A 21 13.26 -8.70 4.34
C PRO A 21 11.76 -8.84 4.66
N VAL A 22 11.04 -7.71 4.64
CA VAL A 22 9.60 -7.63 4.93
C VAL A 22 8.81 -6.98 3.80
N ILE A 23 7.51 -7.31 3.78
CA ILE A 23 6.49 -6.58 3.03
C ILE A 23 5.65 -5.81 4.04
N ILE A 24 5.45 -4.51 3.83
CA ILE A 24 4.55 -3.71 4.66
C ILE A 24 3.18 -3.53 3.99
N THR A 25 2.13 -3.46 4.80
CA THR A 25 0.76 -3.16 4.34
C THR A 25 -0.04 -2.44 5.41
N ASN A 26 -1.16 -1.81 5.05
CA ASN A 26 -2.05 -1.12 5.99
C ASN A 26 -3.21 -2.05 6.37
N PRO A 27 -3.79 -1.88 7.57
CA PRO A 27 -4.97 -2.62 7.95
C PRO A 27 -6.18 -2.26 7.06
N PRO A 28 -7.20 -3.14 6.99
CA PRO A 28 -8.50 -2.79 6.43
C PRO A 28 -9.09 -1.55 7.12
N GLY A 29 -9.85 -0.74 6.37
CA GLY A 29 -10.43 0.51 6.86
C GLY A 29 -9.46 1.71 6.93
N SER A 30 -8.14 1.50 6.90
CA SER A 30 -7.17 2.61 7.03
C SER A 30 -7.25 3.59 5.86
N ILE A 31 -7.63 3.14 4.67
CA ILE A 31 -7.81 4.02 3.52
C ILE A 31 -8.99 4.98 3.72
N LYS A 32 -10.09 4.51 4.33
CA LYS A 32 -11.25 5.35 4.66
C LYS A 32 -10.91 6.36 5.77
N TYR A 33 -10.07 5.97 6.72
CA TYR A 33 -9.69 6.82 7.85
C TYR A 33 -8.59 7.85 7.50
N LEU A 34 -7.51 7.42 6.84
CA LEU A 34 -6.31 8.24 6.59
C LEU A 34 -6.23 8.79 5.16
N GLY A 35 -6.85 8.11 4.20
CA GLY A 35 -6.73 8.40 2.77
C GLY A 35 -5.47 7.82 2.13
N ALA A 36 -5.56 7.51 0.84
CA ALA A 36 -4.50 6.84 0.08
C ALA A 36 -3.17 7.63 0.01
N ARG A 37 -3.23 8.97 -0.07
CA ARG A 37 -2.02 9.81 -0.10
C ARG A 37 -1.25 9.80 1.22
N SER A 38 -1.96 9.76 2.34
CA SER A 38 -1.35 9.68 3.67
C SER A 38 -0.67 8.33 3.87
N ILE A 39 -1.30 7.24 3.43
CA ILE A 39 -0.68 5.91 3.44
C ILE A 39 0.55 5.85 2.52
N ASP A 40 0.49 6.41 1.31
CA ASP A 40 1.64 6.51 0.40
C ASP A 40 2.82 7.23 1.07
N TYR A 41 2.55 8.39 1.69
CA TYR A 41 3.58 9.14 2.39
C TYR A 41 4.17 8.35 3.56
N LEU A 42 3.34 7.71 4.37
CA LEU A 42 3.76 6.86 5.49
C LEU A 42 4.68 5.73 5.02
N PHE A 43 4.32 5.02 3.95
CA PHE A 43 5.13 3.93 3.42
C PHE A 43 6.44 4.41 2.81
N LYS A 44 6.44 5.55 2.12
CA LYS A 44 7.67 6.17 1.60
C LYS A 44 8.60 6.59 2.74
N ALA A 45 8.07 7.17 3.80
CA ALA A 45 8.84 7.54 4.98
C ALA A 45 9.49 6.30 5.62
N LEU A 46 8.72 5.23 5.84
CA LEU A 46 9.26 3.97 6.37
C LEU A 46 10.32 3.35 5.45
N LYS A 47 10.09 3.29 4.13
CA LYS A 47 11.07 2.77 3.16
C LYS A 47 12.36 3.59 3.09
N SER A 48 12.30 4.89 3.35
CA SER A 48 13.50 5.73 3.41
C SER A 48 14.35 5.47 4.65
N LYS A 49 13.70 5.06 5.74
CA LYS A 49 14.33 4.81 7.05
C LYS A 49 14.84 3.37 7.20
N PHE A 50 14.18 2.41 6.58
CA PHE A 50 14.42 0.98 6.79
C PHE A 50 14.76 0.25 5.49
N ASN A 51 15.96 -0.34 5.44
CA ASN A 51 16.45 -1.08 4.26
C ASN A 51 15.89 -2.51 4.15
N ASN A 52 15.32 -3.05 5.23
CA ASN A 52 14.70 -4.37 5.28
C ASN A 52 13.31 -4.40 4.61
N ILE A 53 12.73 -3.24 4.23
CA ILE A 53 11.43 -3.19 3.53
C ILE A 53 11.62 -3.48 2.04
N SER A 54 11.42 -4.74 1.67
CA SER A 54 11.50 -5.21 0.28
C SER A 54 10.36 -4.71 -0.61
N LYS A 55 9.16 -4.50 -0.05
CA LYS A 55 7.97 -4.11 -0.81
C LYS A 55 6.94 -3.43 0.10
N ALA A 56 6.19 -2.50 -0.48
CA ALA A 56 4.99 -1.94 0.15
C ALA A 56 3.77 -2.32 -0.68
N VAL A 57 2.72 -2.80 -0.02
CA VAL A 57 1.46 -3.17 -0.66
C VAL A 57 0.32 -2.45 0.04
N VAL A 58 -0.45 -1.65 -0.69
CA VAL A 58 -1.54 -0.86 -0.12
C VAL A 58 -2.84 -1.63 -0.21
N ASN A 59 -3.49 -1.84 0.93
CA ASN A 59 -4.83 -2.43 1.00
C ASN A 59 -5.88 -1.33 0.89
N ILE A 60 -6.61 -1.34 -0.22
CA ILE A 60 -7.67 -0.37 -0.52
C ILE A 60 -9.07 -0.96 -0.49
N GLU A 61 -9.22 -2.24 -0.15
CA GLU A 61 -10.51 -2.94 -0.13
C GLU A 61 -11.30 -2.73 -1.45
N ASP A 62 -12.46 -2.10 -1.40
CA ASP A 62 -13.30 -1.75 -2.54
C ASP A 62 -13.25 -0.27 -2.94
N ASP A 63 -12.31 0.50 -2.39
CA ASP A 63 -12.21 1.96 -2.57
C ASP A 63 -11.66 2.33 -3.96
N ILE A 64 -12.57 2.67 -4.87
CA ILE A 64 -12.24 3.05 -6.26
C ILE A 64 -11.48 4.40 -6.32
N PRO A 65 -11.83 5.45 -5.56
CA PRO A 65 -11.01 6.66 -5.48
C PRO A 65 -9.55 6.40 -5.05
N ALA A 66 -9.33 5.52 -4.08
CA ALA A 66 -8.00 5.12 -3.64
C ALA A 66 -7.26 4.35 -4.73
N LEU A 67 -7.94 3.43 -5.43
CA LEU A 67 -7.38 2.73 -6.59
C LEU A 67 -6.86 3.73 -7.63
N PHE A 68 -7.69 4.69 -8.03
CA PHE A 68 -7.29 5.70 -9.00
C PHE A 68 -6.10 6.53 -8.51
N THR A 69 -6.12 6.92 -7.23
CA THR A 69 -5.04 7.69 -6.60
C THR A 69 -3.70 6.94 -6.65
N LEU A 70 -3.69 5.66 -6.25
CA LEU A 70 -2.46 4.85 -6.24
C LEU A 70 -1.91 4.62 -7.66
N LEU A 71 -2.79 4.38 -8.63
CA LEU A 71 -2.39 4.27 -10.04
C LEU A 71 -1.78 5.57 -10.58
N LYS A 72 -2.31 6.73 -10.18
CA LYS A 72 -1.71 8.05 -10.50
C LYS A 72 -0.39 8.30 -9.79
N LEU A 73 -0.16 7.64 -8.66
CA LEU A 73 1.13 7.62 -7.93
C LEU A 73 2.09 6.54 -8.47
N ASN A 74 1.78 5.93 -9.62
CA ASN A 74 2.57 4.89 -10.29
C ASN A 74 2.73 3.57 -9.51
N TYR A 75 1.81 3.27 -8.58
CA TYR A 75 1.77 1.95 -7.96
C TYR A 75 1.43 0.89 -9.01
N LYS A 76 2.17 -0.21 -8.99
CA LYS A 76 1.89 -1.37 -9.83
C LYS A 76 0.68 -2.13 -9.28
N LYS A 77 -0.01 -2.87 -10.15
CA LYS A 77 -1.09 -3.77 -9.73
C LYS A 77 -0.66 -4.73 -8.60
N SER A 78 0.60 -5.20 -8.62
CA SER A 78 1.11 -6.12 -7.60
C SER A 78 1.37 -5.45 -6.24
N GLU A 79 1.21 -4.13 -6.14
CA GLU A 79 1.38 -3.30 -4.94
C GLU A 79 0.03 -2.79 -4.41
N ILE A 80 -1.09 -3.23 -4.98
CA ILE A 80 -2.45 -2.82 -4.61
C ILE A 80 -3.28 -4.07 -4.31
N ILE A 81 -3.84 -4.14 -3.11
CA ILE A 81 -4.87 -5.14 -2.74
C ILE A 81 -6.23 -4.47 -2.90
N TYR A 82 -6.95 -4.86 -3.95
CA TYR A 82 -8.33 -4.48 -4.22
C TYR A 82 -9.22 -5.73 -4.17
N THR A 83 -10.20 -5.74 -3.27
CA THR A 83 -11.11 -6.87 -3.02
C THR A 83 -12.52 -6.63 -3.57
N GLY A 84 -12.82 -5.42 -4.05
CA GLY A 84 -14.14 -5.05 -4.56
C GLY A 84 -14.56 -5.82 -5.84
N SER A 85 -15.87 -5.90 -6.06
CA SER A 85 -16.46 -6.63 -7.20
C SER A 85 -16.65 -5.77 -8.46
N SER A 86 -16.46 -4.44 -8.39
CA SER A 86 -16.70 -3.51 -9.50
C SER A 86 -15.96 -3.88 -10.78
N LYS A 87 -16.71 -4.08 -11.87
CA LYS A 87 -16.17 -4.36 -13.21
C LYS A 87 -15.28 -3.22 -13.72
N SER A 88 -15.68 -1.97 -13.47
CA SER A 88 -14.94 -0.79 -13.90
C SER A 88 -13.59 -0.69 -13.20
N ALA A 89 -13.52 -0.94 -11.89
CA ALA A 89 -12.26 -0.96 -11.14
C ALA A 89 -11.33 -2.09 -11.62
N LYS A 90 -11.88 -3.29 -11.88
CA LYS A 90 -11.12 -4.40 -12.44
C LYS A 90 -10.59 -4.10 -13.85
N LYS A 91 -11.35 -3.36 -14.68
CA LYS A 91 -10.89 -2.88 -16.00
C LYS A 91 -9.77 -1.85 -15.86
N LEU A 92 -9.91 -0.89 -14.93
CA LEU A 92 -8.89 0.12 -14.64
C LEU A 92 -7.54 -0.51 -14.26
N LEU A 93 -7.55 -1.51 -13.38
CA LEU A 93 -6.35 -2.28 -12.98
C LEU A 93 -5.69 -3.04 -14.14
N LYS A 94 -6.44 -3.42 -15.19
CA LYS A 94 -5.90 -4.09 -16.37
C LYS A 94 -5.22 -3.08 -17.31
N LEU A 95 -5.87 -1.94 -17.57
CA LEU A 95 -5.36 -0.91 -18.47
C LEU A 95 -4.00 -0.35 -18.01
N TYR A 96 -3.86 -0.08 -16.72
CA TYR A 96 -2.59 0.41 -16.15
C TYR A 96 -1.44 -0.62 -16.17
N ARG A 97 -1.72 -1.89 -16.52
CA ARG A 97 -0.68 -2.92 -16.72
C ARG A 97 0.03 -2.79 -18.07
N GLU A 98 -0.60 -2.15 -19.04
CA GLU A 98 -0.13 -2.08 -20.43
C GLU A 98 0.60 -0.75 -20.73
N SER A 99 0.64 0.17 -19.76
CA SER A 99 1.17 1.52 -19.91
C SER A 99 2.52 1.76 -19.22
N SER A 100 3.15 0.72 -18.65
CA SER A 100 4.41 0.81 -17.89
C SER A 100 5.40 -0.29 -18.23
#